data_AF-A0A7X0HUI8-F1
#
_entry.id   AF-A0A7X0HUI8-F1
#
_cell.length_a   1.000
_cell.length_b   1.000
_cell.length_c   1.000
_cell.angle_alpha   90.00
_cell.angle_beta   90.00
_cell.angle_gamma   90.00
#
_symmetry.space_group_name_H-M   'P 1'
#
loop_
_entity.id
_entity.type
_entity.pdbx_description
1 polymer ?
#
loop_
_entity_poly.entity_id
_entity_poly.type
_entity_poly.pdbx_seq_one_letter_code
_entity_poly.pdbx_strand_id
1 'polypeptide(L)'
;MLYRKVTLNLGDALHKTTKQFVEWCVNHEVNHIVMGNVVGVQRNTIKKTRRKSANQKLSNWSFGKLHFILKNKLEEKGMTFRKRDIRE
;
A
#
# COMPACT_ATOMS: atom_id res chain seq x y z
N MET A 1 1.97 18.29 -20.55
CA MET A 1 2.60 18.65 -19.26
C MET A 1 1.77 18.23 -18.03
N LEU A 2 0.43 18.26 -18.07
CA LEU A 2 -0.46 17.92 -16.94
C LEU A 2 -0.31 16.49 -16.40
N TYR A 3 -0.14 15.48 -17.27
CA TYR A 3 -0.05 14.08 -16.87
C TYR A 3 1.14 13.78 -15.95
N ARG A 4 2.28 14.45 -16.18
CA ARG A 4 3.50 14.32 -15.37
C ARG A 4 3.35 14.92 -13.97
N LYS A 5 2.60 16.02 -13.84
CA LYS A 5 2.35 16.66 -12.54
C LYS A 5 1.49 15.78 -11.64
N VAL A 6 0.48 15.12 -12.20
CA VAL A 6 -0.41 14.21 -11.44
C VAL A 6 0.34 12.98 -10.93
N THR A 7 1.21 12.38 -11.75
CA THR A 7 1.99 11.19 -11.32
C THR A 7 3.02 11.52 -10.25
N LEU A 8 3.65 12.69 -10.32
CA LEU A 8 4.57 13.19 -9.30
C LEU A 8 3.84 13.43 -7.97
N ASN A 9 2.69 14.11 -8.00
CA ASN A 9 1.89 14.36 -6.80
C ASN A 9 1.44 13.06 -6.13
N LEU A 10 1.10 12.03 -6.91
CA LEU A 10 0.73 10.72 -6.39
C LEU A 10 1.94 10.02 -5.73
N GLY A 11 3.12 10.13 -6.33
CA GLY A 11 4.37 9.64 -5.74
C GLY A 11 4.69 10.32 -4.42
N ASP A 12 4.64 11.65 -4.38
CA ASP A 12 4.90 12.42 -3.16
C ASP A 12 3.92 12.09 -2.04
N ALA A 13 2.63 11.95 -2.37
CA ALA A 13 1.61 11.53 -1.40
C ALA A 13 1.97 10.15 -0.81
N LEU A 14 2.34 9.17 -1.64
CA LEU A 14 2.76 7.84 -1.18
C LEU A 14 4.02 7.92 -0.29
N HIS A 15 5.02 8.71 -0.67
CA HIS A 15 6.23 8.87 0.12
C HIS A 15 5.97 9.50 1.49
N LYS A 16 5.08 10.50 1.57
CA LYS A 16 4.68 11.15 2.82
C LYS A 16 3.90 10.21 3.73
N THR A 17 2.88 9.54 3.20
CA THR A 17 2.06 8.61 3.99
C THR A 17 2.88 7.44 4.53
N THR A 18 3.74 6.84 3.71
CA THR A 18 4.62 5.75 4.16
C THR A 18 5.64 6.21 5.19
N LYS A 19 6.16 7.44 5.09
CA LYS A 19 7.06 8.01 6.10
C LYS A 19 6.35 8.20 7.44
N GLN A 20 5.16 8.82 7.43
CA GLN A 20 4.35 9.01 8.65
C GLN A 20 4.02 7.68 9.32
N PHE A 21 3.69 6.65 8.53
CA PHE A 21 3.42 5.32 9.08
C PHE A 21 4.66 4.72 9.75
N VAL A 22 5.82 4.79 9.11
CA VAL A 22 7.07 4.27 9.69
C VAL A 22 7.45 5.02 10.96
N GLU A 23 7.34 6.36 10.96
CA GLU A 23 7.57 7.17 12.16
C GLU A 23 6.63 6.78 13.30
N TRP A 24 5.36 6.53 13.00
CA TRP A 24 4.40 6.03 13.98
C TRP A 24 4.82 4.67 14.54
N CYS A 25 5.27 3.73 13.68
CA CYS A 25 5.75 2.43 14.13
C CYS A 25 6.99 2.54 15.04
N VAL A 26 7.92 3.44 14.72
CA VAL A 26 9.12 3.69 15.54
C VAL A 26 8.71 4.26 16.91
N ASN A 27 7.79 5.22 16.93
CA ASN A 27 7.32 5.84 18.17
C ASN A 27 6.56 4.88 19.11
N HIS A 28 6.00 3.79 18.56
CA HIS A 28 5.24 2.78 19.32
C HIS A 28 6.00 1.46 19.49
N GLU A 29 7.31 1.44 19.16
CA GLU A 29 8.18 0.25 19.28
C GLU A 29 7.63 -1.00 18.57
N VAL A 30 6.96 -0.81 17.43
CA VAL A 30 6.35 -1.91 16.67
C VAL A 30 7.40 -2.59 15.80
N ASN A 31 7.88 -3.76 16.25
CA ASN A 31 8.93 -4.53 15.55
C ASN A 31 8.41 -5.42 14.41
N HIS A 32 7.12 -5.74 14.43
CA HIS A 32 6.48 -6.68 13.51
C HIS A 32 5.26 -6.06 12.85
N ILE A 33 5.33 -5.85 11.54
CA ILE A 33 4.23 -5.27 10.77
C ILE A 33 3.69 -6.32 9.81
N VAL A 34 2.39 -6.58 9.92
CA VAL A 34 1.68 -7.53 9.07
C VAL A 34 0.73 -6.76 8.16
N MET A 35 0.94 -6.88 6.84
CA MET A 35 0.04 -6.31 5.84
C MET A 35 -0.82 -7.42 5.21
N GLY A 36 -2.13 -7.19 5.16
CA GLY A 36 -3.07 -8.04 4.44
C GLY A 36 -2.74 -8.14 2.96
N ASN A 37 -2.87 -9.32 2.36
CA ASN A 37 -2.71 -9.49 0.92
C ASN A 37 -3.86 -8.83 0.14
N VAL A 38 -3.63 -7.57 -0.24
CA VAL A 38 -4.55 -6.78 -1.06
C VAL A 38 -4.68 -7.27 -2.52
N VAL A 39 -3.81 -8.17 -2.99
CA VAL A 39 -3.92 -8.75 -4.35
C VAL A 39 -5.22 -9.56 -4.49
N GLY A 40 -5.64 -10.23 -3.42
CA GLY A 40 -6.92 -10.95 -3.36
C GLY A 40 -8.14 -10.02 -3.53
N VAL A 41 -8.02 -8.75 -3.12
CA VAL A 41 -9.08 -7.73 -3.22
C VAL A 41 -9.30 -7.27 -4.67
N GLN A 42 -8.27 -7.36 -5.52
CA GLN A 42 -8.37 -6.99 -6.94
C GLN A 42 -8.81 -8.19 -7.81
N ARG A 43 -8.20 -9.37 -7.63
CA ARG A 43 -8.33 -10.49 -8.58
C ARG A 43 -9.35 -11.57 -8.20
N ASN A 44 -9.56 -11.84 -6.91
CA ASN A 44 -10.37 -13.00 -6.47
C ASN A 44 -11.81 -12.65 -6.05
N THR A 45 -12.20 -11.39 -6.25
CA THR A 45 -13.54 -10.87 -5.97
C THR A 45 -14.28 -10.53 -7.25
N ILE A 46 -14.18 -11.40 -8.26
CA ILE A 46 -15.07 -11.45 -9.42
C ILE A 46 -16.43 -12.00 -8.96
N LYS A 47 -17.03 -11.40 -7.94
CA LYS A 47 -18.47 -11.52 -7.73
C LYS A 47 -19.11 -10.46 -8.61
N LYS A 48 -20.06 -10.89 -9.43
CA LYS A 48 -20.65 -10.26 -10.63
C LYS A 48 -21.24 -8.83 -10.50
N THR A 49 -20.96 -8.08 -9.42
CA THR A 49 -21.60 -6.79 -9.10
C THR A 49 -20.66 -5.81 -8.37
N ARG A 50 -19.51 -5.46 -8.96
CA ARG A 50 -18.78 -4.24 -8.53
C ARG A 50 -19.20 -3.04 -9.37
N ARG A 51 -19.55 -1.94 -8.70
CA ARG A 51 -19.82 -0.66 -9.38
C ARG A 51 -18.57 -0.19 -10.13
N LYS A 52 -18.75 0.37 -11.34
CA LYS A 52 -17.66 0.88 -12.19
C LYS A 52 -16.71 1.83 -11.45
N SER A 53 -17.25 2.68 -10.57
CA SER A 53 -16.49 3.61 -9.73
C SER A 53 -15.54 2.92 -8.74
N ALA A 54 -15.93 1.77 -8.18
CA ALA A 54 -15.07 0.99 -7.30
C ALA A 54 -13.92 0.33 -8.07
N ASN A 55 -14.21 -0.23 -9.24
CA ASN A 55 -13.19 -0.83 -10.10
C ASN A 55 -12.16 0.20 -10.58
N GLN A 56 -12.59 1.42 -10.94
CA GLN A 56 -11.68 2.48 -11.34
C GLN A 56 -10.72 2.89 -10.22
N LYS A 57 -11.21 2.96 -8.97
CA LYS A 57 -10.37 3.24 -7.80
C LYS A 57 -9.33 2.14 -7.57
N LEU A 58 -9.74 0.87 -7.68
CA LEU A 58 -8.86 -0.28 -7.52
C LEU A 58 -7.82 -0.38 -8.62
N SER A 59 -8.17 -0.10 -9.88
CA SER A 59 -7.21 -0.10 -10.99
C SER A 59 -6.21 1.06 -10.90
N ASN A 60 -6.64 2.21 -10.36
CA ASN A 60 -5.76 3.36 -10.16
C ASN A 60 -4.86 3.23 -8.92
N TRP A 61 -5.16 2.30 -8.00
CA TRP A 61 -4.38 2.14 -6.78
C TRP A 61 -3.10 1.33 -7.05
N SER A 62 -1.95 1.98 -6.89
CA SER A 62 -0.61 1.42 -7.08
C SER A 62 -0.10 0.63 -5.86
N PHE A 63 -0.86 -0.40 -5.44
CA PHE A 63 -0.54 -1.24 -4.28
C PHE A 63 0.89 -1.80 -4.27
N GLY A 64 1.38 -2.27 -5.41
CA GLY A 64 2.71 -2.84 -5.52
C GLY A 64 3.82 -1.82 -5.20
N LYS A 65 3.65 -0.57 -5.63
CA LYS A 65 4.59 0.52 -5.33
C LYS A 65 4.55 0.89 -3.84
N LEU A 66 3.35 0.95 -3.26
CA LEU A 66 3.19 1.22 -1.83
C LEU A 66 3.90 0.14 -1.00
N HIS A 67 3.66 -1.13 -1.32
CA HIS A 67 4.30 -2.26 -0.63
C HIS A 67 5.82 -2.23 -0.77
N PHE A 68 6.35 -1.93 -1.95
CA PHE A 68 7.79 -1.82 -2.18
C PHE A 68 8.42 -0.69 -1.34
N ILE A 69 7.84 0.51 -1.39
CA ILE A 69 8.33 1.67 -0.62
C ILE A 69 8.28 1.39 0.88
N LEU A 70 7.19 0.80 1.35
CA LEU A 70 6.99 0.52 2.77
C LEU A 70 7.92 -0.59 3.27
N LYS A 71 8.09 -1.67 2.49
CA LYS A 71 9.05 -2.73 2.79
C LYS A 71 10.47 -2.18 2.92
N ASN A 72 10.93 -1.40 1.93
CA ASN A 72 12.29 -0.84 1.96
C ASN A 72 12.51 0.05 3.18
N LYS A 73 11.58 0.97 3.46
CA LYS A 73 11.69 1.88 4.61
C LYS A 73 11.66 1.16 5.97
N LEU A 74 10.93 0.05 6.06
CA LEU A 74 10.88 -0.75 7.28
C LEU A 74 12.13 -1.60 7.46
N GLU A 75 12.63 -2.19 6.38
CA GLU A 75 13.90 -2.94 6.38
C GLU A 75 15.08 -2.03 6.74
N GLU A 76 15.12 -0.78 6.23
CA GLU A 76 16.09 0.25 6.63
C GLU A 76 16.06 0.58 8.13
N LYS A 77 14.90 0.38 8.78
CA LYS A 77 14.71 0.60 10.22
C LYS A 77 14.88 -0.68 11.04
N GLY A 78 15.26 -1.80 10.41
CA GLY A 78 15.43 -3.09 11.07
C GLY A 78 14.12 -3.77 11.47
N MET A 79 12.97 -3.30 10.97
CA MET A 79 11.65 -3.85 11.27
C MET A 79 11.29 -4.97 10.32
N THR A 80 10.57 -5.97 10.82
CA THR A 80 10.12 -7.09 9.99
C THR A 80 8.76 -6.80 9.35
N PHE A 81 8.68 -7.01 8.04
CA PHE A 81 7.46 -6.81 7.27
C PHE A 81 6.98 -8.13 6.66
N ARG A 82 5.80 -8.60 7.07
CA ARG A 82 5.19 -9.84 6.55
C ARG A 82 3.88 -9.56 5.86
N LYS A 83 3.68 -10.23 4.73
CA LYS A 83 2.41 -10.25 4.02
C LYS A 83 1.60 -11.45 4.50
N ARG A 84 0.36 -11.23 4.97
CA ARG A 84 -0.57 -12.31 5.38
C ARG A 84 -1.82 -12.28 4.52
N ASP A 85 -2.20 -13.41 3.95
CA ASP A 85 -3.53 -13.58 3.34
C ASP A 85 -4.59 -13.67 4.46
N ILE A 86 -5.61 -12.80 4.44
CA ILE A 86 -6.66 -12.75 5.47
C ILE A 86 -7.73 -13.82 5.16
N ARG A 87 -7.31 -15.07 4.99
CA ARG A 87 -8.19 -16.23 4.78
C ARG A 87 -7.77 -17.35 5.73
N GLU A 88 -7.88 -17.08 7.02
CA GLU A 88 -7.92 -18.08 8.09
C GLU A 88 -9.08 -17.72 9.01
#